data_AF-K1SX19-F1
#
_entry.id   AF-K1SX19-F1
#
_cell.length_a   1.000
_cell.length_b   1.000
_cell.length_c   1.000
_cell.angle_alpha   90.00
_cell.angle_beta   90.00
_cell.angle_gamma   90.00
#
_symmetry.space_group_name_H-M   'P 1'
#
loop_
_entity.id
_entity.type
_entity.pdbx_description
1 polymer ?
#
loop_
_entity_poly.entity_id
_entity_poly.type
_entity_poly.pdbx_seq_one_letter_code
_entity_poly.pdbx_strand_id
1 'polypeptide(L)'
;IKYDSFNEIIHMTSYQTAYYDKDGKAKELTVNSTNRFLRGDFQAPENITVIGGKTGTTNAAGHCLILLSRDTSGAPYISVILNSSASDVLYPEMVQLLEQINK
;
A
#
# COMPACT_ATOMS: atom_id res chain seq x y z
N ILE A 1 6.60 -13.84 -3.80
CA ILE A 1 7.41 -12.64 -4.15
C ILE A 1 8.88 -13.00 -4.00
N LYS A 2 9.74 -12.54 -4.92
CA LYS A 2 11.14 -12.99 -5.06
C LYS A 2 12.15 -12.26 -4.15
N TYR A 3 11.84 -11.05 -3.70
CA TYR A 3 12.78 -10.19 -2.96
C TYR A 3 12.26 -9.90 -1.56
N ASP A 4 13.00 -10.32 -0.54
CA ASP A 4 12.59 -10.18 0.87
C ASP A 4 12.59 -8.71 1.30
N SER A 5 13.61 -7.94 0.92
CA SER A 5 13.66 -6.50 1.21
C SER A 5 12.47 -5.72 0.62
N PHE A 6 11.91 -6.18 -0.51
CA PHE A 6 10.70 -5.55 -1.05
C PHE A 6 9.50 -5.81 -0.14
N ASN A 7 9.33 -7.04 0.36
CA ASN A 7 8.25 -7.37 1.29
C ASN A 7 8.36 -6.58 2.60
N GLU A 8 9.58 -6.41 3.10
CA GLU A 8 9.85 -5.59 4.29
C GLU A 8 9.44 -4.14 4.06
N ILE A 9 9.89 -3.53 2.96
CA ILE A 9 9.62 -2.12 2.65
C ILE A 9 8.12 -1.85 2.49
N ILE A 10 7.40 -2.69 1.74
CA ILE A 10 5.98 -2.42 1.48
C ILE A 10 5.09 -2.59 2.71
N HIS A 11 5.57 -3.29 3.74
CA HIS A 11 4.85 -3.51 4.99
C HIS A 11 5.03 -2.37 6.01
N MET A 12 6.03 -1.51 5.82
CA MET A 12 6.30 -0.40 6.73
C MET A 12 5.20 0.67 6.68
N THR A 13 4.71 1.06 7.86
CA THR A 13 3.78 2.19 8.03
C THR A 13 4.50 3.53 8.01
N SER A 14 5.76 3.55 8.47
CA SER A 14 6.66 4.70 8.40
C SER A 14 8.13 4.25 8.27
N TYR A 15 8.97 5.14 7.76
CA TYR A 15 10.41 4.97 7.66
C TYR A 15 11.10 6.25 8.10
N GLN A 16 11.98 6.16 9.09
CA GLN A 16 12.77 7.28 9.58
C GLN A 16 14.19 7.19 9.04
N THR A 17 14.71 8.30 8.53
CA THR A 17 16.04 8.38 7.96
C THR A 17 16.63 9.78 8.14
N ALA A 18 17.93 9.91 7.95
CA ALA A 18 18.61 11.20 7.92
C ALA A 18 19.25 11.41 6.55
N TYR A 19 19.15 12.63 6.02
CA TYR A 19 19.88 13.04 4.84
C TYR A 19 20.69 14.31 5.12
N TYR A 20 21.74 14.54 4.35
CA TYR A 20 22.58 15.73 4.50
C TYR A 20 22.20 16.77 3.46
N ASP A 21 22.05 18.03 3.88
CA ASP A 21 21.84 19.12 2.93
C ASP A 21 23.15 19.58 2.27
N LYS A 22 23.06 20.57 1.38
CA LYS A 22 24.21 21.12 0.64
C LYS A 22 25.33 21.65 1.54
N ASP A 23 25.04 21.95 2.80
CA ASP A 23 25.98 22.50 3.77
C ASP A 23 26.53 21.40 4.70
N GLY A 24 26.22 20.12 4.42
CA GLY A 24 26.67 18.97 5.21
C GLY A 24 25.94 18.80 6.53
N LYS A 25 24.77 19.44 6.72
CA LYS A 25 23.98 19.31 7.94
C LYS A 25 22.98 18.15 7.84
N ALA A 26 22.99 17.26 8.83
CA ALA A 26 22.03 16.17 8.94
C ALA A 26 20.60 16.71 9.17
N LYS A 27 19.64 16.17 8.42
CA LYS A 27 18.21 16.43 8.53
C LYS A 27 17.48 15.12 8.70
N GLU A 28 16.84 14.96 9.84
CA GLU A 28 15.91 13.86 10.10
C GLU A 28 14.66 14.01 9.23
N LEU A 29 14.23 12.89 8.65
CA LEU A 29 13.07 12.77 7.79
C LEU A 29 12.30 11.52 8.20
N THR A 30 11.04 11.71 8.56
CA THR A 30 10.08 10.62 8.70
C THR A 30 9.19 10.60 7.47
N VAL A 31 9.20 9.48 6.75
CA VAL A 31 8.35 9.22 5.59
C VAL A 31 7.23 8.28 6.02
N ASN A 32 5.98 8.71 5.89
CA ASN A 32 4.82 7.89 6.21
C ASN A 32 4.26 7.22 4.96
N SER A 33 3.74 6.00 5.10
CA SER A 33 3.07 5.29 4.02
C SER A 33 1.84 6.05 3.55
N THR A 34 1.62 6.07 2.23
CA THR A 34 0.41 6.64 1.62
C THR A 34 -0.71 5.63 1.49
N ASN A 35 -0.43 4.34 1.72
CA ASN A 35 -1.44 3.29 1.67
C ASN A 35 -2.37 3.40 2.87
N ARG A 36 -3.65 3.68 2.62
CA ARG A 36 -4.64 3.92 3.67
C ARG A 36 -5.03 2.66 4.46
N PHE A 37 -4.76 1.46 3.93
CA PHE A 37 -4.86 0.22 4.71
C PHE A 37 -3.78 0.16 5.80
N LEU A 38 -2.54 0.52 5.46
CA LEU A 38 -1.42 0.53 6.42
C LEU A 38 -1.51 1.67 7.44
N ARG A 39 -2.21 2.75 7.08
CA ARG A 39 -2.51 3.86 8.00
C ARG A 39 -3.68 3.56 8.95
N GLY A 40 -4.47 2.53 8.67
CA GLY A 40 -5.67 2.18 9.44
C GLY A 40 -6.93 2.95 9.05
N ASP A 41 -6.89 3.79 8.01
CA ASP A 41 -8.07 4.54 7.55
C ASP A 41 -9.10 3.62 6.85
N PHE A 42 -8.63 2.48 6.30
CA PHE A 42 -9.47 1.44 5.71
C PHE A 42 -9.10 0.07 6.28
N GLN A 43 -10.11 -0.79 6.44
CA GLN A 43 -9.93 -2.15 6.92
C GLN A 43 -10.06 -3.13 5.76
N ALA A 44 -9.22 -4.16 5.76
CA ALA A 44 -9.38 -5.28 4.84
C ALA A 44 -10.64 -6.08 5.20
N PRO A 45 -11.26 -6.78 4.23
CA PRO A 45 -12.33 -7.73 4.54
C PRO A 45 -11.90 -8.80 5.54
N GLU A 46 -12.87 -9.45 6.19
CA GLU A 46 -12.60 -10.63 7.01
C GLU A 46 -11.78 -11.68 6.24
N ASN A 47 -10.94 -12.42 6.95
CA ASN A 47 -10.08 -13.48 6.41
C ASN A 47 -9.00 -13.02 5.41
N ILE A 48 -8.85 -11.71 5.18
CA ILE A 48 -7.82 -11.15 4.31
C ILE A 48 -6.89 -10.23 5.12
N THR A 49 -5.58 -10.49 5.03
CA THR A 49 -4.55 -9.62 5.59
C THR A 49 -3.84 -8.86 4.47
N VAL A 50 -3.94 -7.52 4.46
CA VAL A 50 -3.14 -6.69 3.55
C VAL A 50 -1.73 -6.58 4.10
N ILE A 51 -0.75 -7.07 3.34
CA ILE A 51 0.67 -7.01 3.71
C ILE A 51 1.23 -5.62 3.41
N GLY A 52 0.88 -5.08 2.25
CA GLY A 52 1.42 -3.82 1.79
C GLY A 52 1.09 -3.55 0.34
N GLY A 53 1.66 -2.48 -0.21
CA GLY A 53 1.39 -2.11 -1.59
C GLY A 53 1.86 -0.72 -1.95
N LYS A 54 1.49 -0.28 -3.16
CA LYS A 54 1.88 1.04 -3.67
C LYS A 54 0.68 1.78 -4.24
N THR A 55 0.52 3.03 -3.78
CA THR A 55 -0.38 4.01 -4.39
C THR A 55 0.32 4.73 -5.53
N GLY A 56 -0.41 5.13 -6.56
CA GLY A 56 0.09 5.99 -7.63
C GLY A 56 -1.01 6.95 -8.08
N THR A 57 -0.66 8.21 -8.33
CA THR A 57 -1.62 9.20 -8.84
C THR A 57 -0.93 10.08 -9.86
N THR A 58 -1.51 10.19 -11.05
CA THR A 58 -1.16 11.25 -12.02
C THR A 58 -2.43 11.71 -12.72
N ASN A 59 -2.40 12.90 -13.33
CA ASN A 59 -3.57 13.41 -14.07
C ASN A 59 -3.99 12.49 -15.23
N ALA A 60 -3.04 11.79 -15.86
CA ALA A 60 -3.32 10.89 -16.99
C ALA A 60 -3.72 9.48 -16.56
N ALA A 61 -3.22 9.00 -15.41
CA ALA A 61 -3.45 7.63 -14.93
C ALA A 61 -4.58 7.52 -13.89
N GLY A 62 -5.13 8.64 -13.41
CA GLY A 62 -6.06 8.67 -12.29
C GLY A 62 -5.39 8.18 -11.00
N HIS A 63 -6.20 7.60 -10.10
CA HIS A 63 -5.75 6.98 -8.87
C HIS A 63 -5.58 5.46 -9.04
N CYS A 64 -4.40 4.96 -8.71
CA CYS A 64 -4.02 3.55 -8.82
C CYS A 64 -3.59 3.00 -7.46
N LEU A 65 -3.92 1.73 -7.21
CA LEU A 65 -3.48 0.99 -6.04
C LEU A 65 -3.15 -0.45 -6.42
N ILE A 66 -1.98 -0.90 -6.01
CA ILE A 66 -1.54 -2.29 -6.10
C ILE A 66 -1.31 -2.79 -4.67
N LEU A 67 -1.91 -3.92 -4.31
CA LEU A 67 -1.76 -4.54 -2.99
C LEU A 67 -1.25 -5.97 -3.10
N LEU A 68 -0.41 -6.34 -2.14
CA LEU A 68 -0.16 -7.73 -1.76
C LEU A 68 -0.99 -8.04 -0.52
N SER A 69 -1.82 -9.08 -0.59
CA SER A 69 -2.58 -9.61 0.54
C SER A 69 -2.36 -11.11 0.70
N ARG A 70 -2.81 -11.65 1.83
CA ARG A 70 -2.88 -13.10 2.09
C ARG A 70 -4.25 -13.47 2.64
N ASP A 71 -4.74 -14.65 2.26
CA ASP A 71 -5.88 -15.26 2.92
C ASP A 71 -5.47 -15.98 4.22
N THR A 72 -6.43 -16.63 4.89
CA THR A 72 -6.20 -17.39 6.13
C THR A 72 -5.31 -18.62 5.96
N SER A 73 -5.21 -19.17 4.74
CA SER A 73 -4.28 -20.25 4.42
C SER A 73 -2.84 -19.74 4.19
N GLY A 74 -2.67 -18.42 4.15
CA GLY A 74 -1.41 -17.76 3.82
C GLY A 74 -1.15 -17.65 2.32
N ALA A 75 -2.12 -18.00 1.46
CA ALA A 75 -1.95 -17.90 0.02
C ALA A 75 -1.84 -16.43 -0.40
N PRO A 76 -0.83 -16.06 -1.20
CA PRO A 76 -0.61 -14.66 -1.58
C PRO A 76 -1.45 -14.24 -2.79
N TYR A 77 -2.05 -13.05 -2.72
CA TYR A 77 -2.80 -12.43 -3.81
C TYR A 77 -2.25 -11.06 -4.15
N ILE A 78 -2.25 -10.72 -5.44
CA ILE A 78 -1.92 -9.38 -5.93
C ILE A 78 -3.17 -8.77 -6.54
N SER A 79 -3.67 -7.71 -5.93
CA SER A 79 -4.86 -6.98 -6.37
C SER A 79 -4.48 -5.63 -6.93
N VAL A 80 -5.03 -5.27 -8.09
CA VAL A 80 -4.66 -4.07 -8.84
C VAL A 80 -5.92 -3.33 -9.29
N ILE A 81 -6.01 -2.05 -8.92
CA ILE A 81 -6.97 -1.11 -9.51
C ILE A 81 -6.18 0.02 -10.16
N LEU A 82 -6.56 0.35 -11.40
CA LEU A 82 -5.97 1.42 -12.21
C LEU A 82 -7.07 2.42 -12.59
N ASN A 83 -6.69 3.69 -12.77
CA ASN A 83 -7.57 4.73 -13.31
C ASN A 83 -8.89 4.91 -12.52
N SER A 84 -8.84 4.79 -11.20
CA SER A 84 -9.98 5.19 -10.37
C SER A 84 -10.08 6.72 -10.32
N SER A 85 -11.31 7.23 -10.32
CA SER A 85 -11.61 8.66 -10.45
C SER A 85 -11.24 9.48 -9.22
N ALA A 86 -11.23 8.86 -8.04
CA ALA A 86 -10.87 9.49 -6.78
C ALA A 86 -10.33 8.45 -5.79
N SER A 87 -9.50 8.90 -4.84
CA SER A 87 -9.03 8.01 -3.75
C SER A 87 -10.18 7.45 -2.91
N ASP A 88 -11.24 8.23 -2.70
CA ASP A 88 -12.38 7.79 -1.89
C ASP A 88 -13.30 6.79 -2.62
N VAL A 89 -13.10 6.62 -3.94
CA VAL A 89 -13.74 5.57 -4.75
C VAL A 89 -12.84 4.32 -4.79
N LEU A 90 -11.54 4.53 -5.00
CA LEU A 90 -10.52 3.49 -5.11
C LEU A 90 -10.49 2.50 -3.93
N TYR A 91 -10.53 2.99 -2.70
CA TYR A 91 -10.39 2.11 -1.53
C TYR A 91 -11.62 1.24 -1.27
N PRO A 92 -12.87 1.75 -1.32
CA PRO A 92 -14.07 0.90 -1.29
C PRO A 92 -14.09 -0.17 -2.40
N GLU A 93 -13.72 0.20 -3.64
CA GLU A 93 -13.63 -0.76 -4.75
C GLU A 93 -12.57 -1.83 -4.48
N MET A 94 -11.43 -1.44 -3.89
CA MET A 94 -10.39 -2.39 -3.50
C MET A 94 -10.87 -3.35 -2.41
N VAL A 95 -11.65 -2.89 -1.44
CA VAL A 95 -12.27 -3.76 -0.42
C VAL A 95 -13.18 -4.79 -1.11
N GLN A 96 -14.06 -4.37 -2.02
CA GLN A 96 -14.92 -5.28 -2.77
C GLN A 96 -14.14 -6.28 -3.63
N LEU A 97 -13.02 -5.86 -4.23
CA LEU A 97 -12.14 -6.75 -4.98
C LEU A 97 -11.47 -7.79 -4.06
N LEU A 98 -10.98 -7.38 -2.90
CA LEU A 98 -10.40 -8.28 -1.91
C LEU A 98 -11.43 -9.28 -1.36
N GLU A 99 -12.71 -8.89 -1.22
CA GLU A 99 -13.78 -9.81 -0.83
C GLU A 99 -13.97 -10.97 -1.82
N GLN A 100 -13.60 -10.78 -3.10
CA GLN A 100 -13.73 -11.86 -4.09
C GLN A 100 -12.73 -13.00 -3.84
N ILE A 101 -11.68 -12.78 -3.05
CA ILE A 101 -10.72 -13.83 -2.65
C ILE A 101 -11.39 -14.85 -1.72
N ASN A 102 -12.40 -14.43 -0.94
CA ASN A 102 -13.11 -15.28 0.01
C ASN A 102 -14.21 -16.14 -0.64
N LYS A 103 -14.47 -16.01 -1.95
CA LYS A 103 -15.52 -16.73 -2.67
C LYS A 103 -14.96 -17.96 -3.37
#